data_AF-A0A7C2AUF0-F1
#
_entry.id   AF-A0A7C2AUF0-F1
#
_cell.length_a   1.000
_cell.length_b   1.000
_cell.length_c   1.000
_cell.angle_alpha   90.00
_cell.angle_beta   90.00
_cell.angle_gamma   90.00
#
_symmetry.space_group_name_H-M   'P 1'
#
loop_
_entity.id
_entity.type
_entity.pdbx_description
1 polymer ?
#
loop_
_entity_poly.entity_id
_entity_poly.type
_entity_poly.pdbx_seq_one_letter_code
_entity_poly.pdbx_strand_id
1 'polypeptide(L)'
;MSGFKEAVERAVEEFNRYHGAEARVRVVKWFEDGFFAEFTGSFCLTCGFYDYFDDLAQLVEELGYRVGAVRVEEFEGGALVEYRALRGGEQKALSEKLILIFEWKREGTGEKFG
;
A
#
# COMPACT_ATOMS: atom_id res chain seq x y z
N MET A 1 -18.51 6.55 -5.18
CA MET A 1 -17.56 5.85 -4.28
C MET A 1 -17.71 4.32 -4.32
N SER A 2 -18.71 3.72 -4.99
CA SER A 2 -18.88 2.25 -5.07
C SER A 2 -17.83 1.56 -5.95
N GLY A 3 -17.64 2.01 -7.20
CA GLY A 3 -16.78 1.30 -8.16
C GLY A 3 -15.30 1.20 -7.79
N PHE A 4 -14.72 2.22 -7.15
CA PHE A 4 -13.32 2.17 -6.70
C PHE A 4 -13.10 1.10 -5.62
N LYS A 5 -14.00 1.06 -4.64
CA LYS A 5 -13.93 0.09 -3.55
C LYS A 5 -14.10 -1.34 -4.09
N GLU A 6 -15.08 -1.55 -4.98
CA GLU A 6 -15.30 -2.85 -5.63
C GLU A 6 -14.09 -3.29 -6.46
N ALA A 7 -13.44 -2.36 -7.17
CA ALA A 7 -12.22 -2.66 -7.91
C ALA A 7 -11.06 -3.08 -6.98
N VAL A 8 -10.84 -2.35 -5.89
CA VAL A 8 -9.79 -2.69 -4.92
C VAL A 8 -10.08 -4.04 -4.23
N GLU A 9 -11.33 -4.32 -3.86
CA GLU A 9 -11.70 -5.61 -3.26
C GLU A 9 -11.45 -6.77 -4.25
N ARG A 10 -11.79 -6.60 -5.54
CA ARG A 10 -11.47 -7.58 -6.59
C ARG A 10 -9.96 -7.74 -6.80
N ALA A 11 -9.19 -6.66 -6.79
CA ALA A 11 -7.74 -6.71 -6.91
C ALA A 11 -7.11 -7.48 -5.74
N VAL A 12 -7.63 -7.30 -4.52
CA VAL A 12 -7.20 -8.05 -3.32
C VAL A 12 -7.51 -9.55 -3.44
N GLU A 13 -8.69 -9.91 -3.96
CA GLU A 13 -9.04 -11.31 -4.22
C GLU A 13 -8.09 -11.96 -5.24
N GLU A 14 -7.82 -11.26 -6.33
CA GLU A 14 -6.89 -11.70 -7.38
C GLU A 14 -5.45 -11.82 -6.86
N PHE A 15 -4.97 -10.82 -6.11
CA PHE A 15 -3.66 -10.86 -5.46
C PHE A 15 -3.54 -12.10 -4.57
N ASN A 16 -4.52 -12.33 -3.69
CA ASN A 16 -4.51 -13.48 -2.79
C ASN A 16 -4.61 -14.82 -3.53
N ARG A 17 -5.22 -14.85 -4.72
CA ARG A 17 -5.26 -16.04 -5.57
C ARG A 17 -3.89 -16.36 -6.15
N TYR A 18 -3.14 -15.35 -6.59
CA TYR A 18 -1.82 -15.53 -7.21
C TYR A 18 -0.68 -15.68 -6.19
N HIS A 19 -0.71 -14.89 -5.11
CA HIS A 19 0.39 -14.80 -4.15
C HIS A 19 0.06 -15.39 -2.77
N GLY A 20 -1.18 -15.82 -2.51
CA GLY A 20 -1.67 -16.17 -1.17
C GLY A 20 -0.96 -17.32 -0.44
N ALA A 21 -0.10 -18.06 -1.16
CA ALA A 21 0.81 -19.05 -0.57
C ALA A 21 2.02 -18.39 0.13
N GLU A 22 2.47 -17.24 -0.36
CA GLU A 22 3.67 -16.52 0.10
C GLU A 22 3.35 -15.21 0.81
N ALA A 23 2.34 -14.49 0.32
CA ALA A 23 1.89 -13.19 0.82
C ALA A 23 0.37 -13.06 0.66
N ARG A 24 -0.29 -12.58 1.71
CA ARG A 24 -1.73 -12.28 1.73
C ARG A 24 -1.93 -10.81 2.02
N VAL A 25 -2.95 -10.24 1.41
CA VAL A 25 -3.34 -8.86 1.61
C VAL A 25 -4.79 -8.73 2.06
N ARG A 26 -5.06 -7.76 2.94
CA ARG A 26 -6.41 -7.34 3.31
C ARG A 26 -6.49 -5.83 3.42
N VAL A 27 -7.61 -5.24 3.01
CA VAL A 27 -7.89 -3.82 3.30
C VAL A 27 -8.32 -3.68 4.75
N VAL A 28 -7.62 -2.87 5.52
CA VAL A 28 -7.90 -2.66 6.96
C VAL A 28 -8.61 -1.34 7.23
N LYS A 29 -8.54 -0.37 6.32
CA LYS A 29 -9.22 0.93 6.46
C LYS A 29 -9.42 1.60 5.11
N TRP A 30 -10.57 2.27 4.96
CA TRP A 30 -10.90 3.11 3.80
C TRP A 30 -10.88 4.59 4.18
N PHE A 31 -10.54 5.44 3.22
CA PHE A 31 -10.65 6.89 3.30
C PHE A 31 -11.11 7.46 1.95
N GLU A 32 -11.31 8.78 1.87
CA GLU A 32 -11.97 9.42 0.71
C GLU A 32 -11.26 9.14 -0.63
N ASP A 33 -9.93 9.11 -0.60
CA ASP A 33 -9.04 9.04 -1.77
C ASP A 33 -8.06 7.86 -1.67
N GLY A 34 -8.40 6.79 -0.96
CA GLY A 34 -7.56 5.58 -0.91
C GLY A 34 -7.89 4.62 0.23
N PHE A 35 -6.91 3.79 0.58
CA PHE A 35 -7.07 2.73 1.58
C PHE A 35 -5.74 2.33 2.25
N PHE A 36 -5.84 1.69 3.41
CA PHE A 36 -4.74 0.95 4.02
C PHE A 36 -4.89 -0.54 3.72
N ALA A 37 -3.81 -1.17 3.27
CA ALA A 37 -3.71 -2.61 3.07
C ALA A 37 -2.64 -3.20 3.99
N GLU A 38 -2.98 -4.26 4.68
CA GLU A 38 -2.04 -5.04 5.47
C GLU A 38 -1.61 -6.27 4.66
N PHE A 39 -0.31 -6.38 4.43
CA PHE A 39 0.33 -7.53 3.82
C PHE A 39 0.95 -8.39 4.91
N THR A 40 0.71 -9.70 4.87
CA THR A 40 1.26 -10.68 5.80
C THR A 40 1.72 -11.91 5.05
N GLY A 41 2.78 -12.56 5.50
CA GLY A 41 3.27 -13.74 4.83
C GLY A 41 4.70 -14.08 5.19
N SER A 42 5.19 -15.18 4.62
CA SER A 42 6.62 -15.50 4.71
C SER A 42 7.44 -14.57 3.84
N PHE A 43 6.85 -14.05 2.76
CA PHE A 43 7.50 -13.30 1.67
C PHE A 43 8.66 -14.08 1.04
N CYS A 44 8.68 -14.16 -0.28
CA CYS A 44 9.74 -14.88 -0.99
C CYS A 44 11.09 -14.17 -0.78
N LEU A 45 12.10 -14.90 -0.28
CA LEU A 45 13.44 -14.37 0.03
C LEU A 45 14.17 -13.78 -1.18
N THR A 46 13.80 -14.22 -2.39
CA THR A 46 14.40 -13.75 -3.66
C THR A 46 13.51 -12.76 -4.41
N CYS A 47 12.26 -12.60 -3.99
CA CYS A 47 11.30 -11.69 -4.60
C CYS A 47 11.43 -10.34 -3.88
N GLY A 48 11.33 -9.22 -4.59
CA GLY A 48 11.41 -7.92 -3.94
C GLY A 48 10.25 -7.77 -2.96
N PHE A 49 10.55 -7.47 -1.69
CA PHE A 49 9.50 -7.29 -0.67
C PHE A 49 8.47 -6.22 -1.09
N TYR A 50 8.94 -5.16 -1.76
CA TYR A 50 8.11 -4.08 -2.28
C TYR A 50 7.38 -4.45 -3.59
N ASP A 51 7.79 -5.50 -4.32
CA ASP A 51 7.15 -5.92 -5.57
C ASP A 51 5.70 -6.34 -5.32
N TYR A 52 5.42 -6.98 -4.18
CA TYR A 52 4.07 -7.34 -3.76
C TYR A 52 3.14 -6.12 -3.61
N PHE A 53 3.68 -4.95 -3.25
CA PHE A 53 2.89 -3.74 -3.11
C PHE A 53 2.58 -3.11 -4.46
N ASP A 54 3.54 -3.16 -5.38
CA ASP A 54 3.36 -2.72 -6.76
C ASP A 54 2.40 -3.65 -7.53
N ASP A 55 2.46 -4.97 -7.28
CA ASP A 55 1.54 -5.96 -7.86
C ASP A 55 0.07 -5.64 -7.51
N LEU A 56 -0.22 -5.28 -6.26
CA LEU A 56 -1.57 -4.87 -5.88
C LEU A 56 -1.98 -3.57 -6.61
N ALA A 57 -1.08 -2.59 -6.71
CA ALA A 57 -1.39 -1.35 -7.43
C ALA A 57 -1.68 -1.60 -8.92
N GLN A 58 -0.91 -2.48 -9.54
CA GLN A 58 -1.07 -2.90 -10.93
C GLN A 58 -2.43 -3.59 -11.15
N LEU A 59 -2.85 -4.49 -10.27
CA LEU A 59 -4.17 -5.13 -10.33
C LEU A 59 -5.32 -4.12 -10.20
N VAL A 60 -5.16 -3.09 -9.37
CA VAL A 60 -6.15 -1.99 -9.27
C VAL A 60 -6.18 -1.18 -10.58
N GLU A 61 -5.02 -0.95 -11.21
CA GLU A 61 -4.91 -0.26 -12.51
C GLU A 61 -5.60 -1.02 -13.64
N GLU A 62 -5.46 -2.34 -13.69
CA GLU A 62 -6.16 -3.19 -14.67
C GLU A 62 -7.69 -3.11 -14.55
N LEU A 63 -8.19 -2.76 -13.36
CA LEU A 63 -9.61 -2.52 -13.09
C LEU A 63 -10.05 -1.07 -13.33
N GLY A 64 -9.16 -0.23 -13.89
CA GLY A 64 -9.45 1.13 -14.33
C GLY A 64 -9.18 2.23 -13.31
N TYR A 65 -8.53 1.91 -12.19
CA TYR A 65 -8.20 2.88 -11.13
C TYR A 65 -6.72 2.90 -10.84
N ARG A 66 -6.10 4.08 -10.70
CA ARG A 66 -4.69 4.16 -10.34
C ARG A 66 -4.52 4.49 -8.88
N VAL A 67 -3.65 3.76 -8.21
CA VAL A 67 -3.23 4.00 -6.84
C VAL A 67 -1.73 3.90 -6.73
N GLY A 68 -1.14 4.59 -5.77
CA GLY A 68 0.29 4.46 -5.45
C GLY A 68 0.48 4.27 -3.95
N ALA A 69 1.46 3.43 -3.57
CA ALA A 69 1.89 3.30 -2.19
C ALA A 69 2.61 4.60 -1.76
N VAL A 70 2.08 5.28 -0.75
CA VAL A 70 2.65 6.55 -0.24
C VAL A 70 3.34 6.40 1.10
N ARG A 71 3.07 5.31 1.82
CA ARG A 71 3.68 4.99 3.11
C ARG A 71 3.70 3.49 3.32
N VAL A 72 4.81 2.98 3.85
CA VAL A 72 4.99 1.58 4.23
C VAL A 72 5.51 1.55 5.67
N GLU A 73 4.83 0.80 6.52
CA GLU A 73 5.26 0.51 7.89
C GLU A 73 5.47 -1.00 8.03
N GLU A 74 6.74 -1.40 8.11
CA GLU A 74 7.12 -2.81 8.24
C GLU A 74 7.02 -3.28 9.69
N PHE A 75 6.61 -4.53 9.87
CA PHE A 75 6.57 -5.20 11.16
C PHE A 75 6.96 -6.68 11.01
N GLU A 76 7.10 -7.39 12.14
CA GLU A 76 7.46 -8.81 12.09
C GLU A 76 6.39 -9.62 11.34
N GLY A 77 6.77 -10.16 10.17
CA GLY A 77 5.90 -10.98 9.32
C GLY A 77 4.99 -10.21 8.37
N GLY A 78 5.21 -8.90 8.16
CA GLY A 78 4.36 -8.13 7.26
C GLY A 78 4.67 -6.64 7.11
N ALA A 79 3.75 -5.94 6.45
CA ALA A 79 3.77 -4.49 6.33
C ALA A 79 2.35 -3.92 6.25
N LEU A 80 2.18 -2.71 6.77
CA LEU A 80 1.00 -1.88 6.56
C LEU A 80 1.33 -0.84 5.49
N VAL A 81 0.57 -0.85 4.40
CA VAL A 81 0.79 0.02 3.24
C VAL A 81 -0.39 0.97 3.07
N GLU A 82 -0.09 2.26 2.96
CA GLU A 82 -1.06 3.29 2.60
C GLU A 82 -1.07 3.51 1.10
N TYR A 83 -2.22 3.32 0.45
CA TYR A 83 -2.43 3.62 -0.96
C TYR A 83 -3.28 4.85 -1.14
N ARG A 84 -2.89 5.72 -2.08
CA ARG A 84 -3.64 6.91 -2.49
C ARG A 84 -3.99 6.84 -3.97
N ALA A 85 -5.22 7.24 -4.31
CA ALA A 85 -5.69 7.33 -5.68
C ALA A 85 -4.92 8.43 -6.43
N LEU A 86 -4.41 8.07 -7.61
CA LEU A 86 -3.70 9.00 -8.49
C LEU A 86 -4.72 9.58 -9.48
N ARG A 87 -4.91 10.91 -9.47
CA ARG A 87 -5.75 11.60 -10.47
C ARG A 87 -4.95 11.79 -11.76
N GLY A 88 -5.59 11.57 -12.91
CA GLY A 88 -4.94 11.55 -14.22
C GLY A 88 -4.13 12.82 -14.52
N GLY A 89 -2.83 12.64 -14.73
CA GLY A 89 -1.93 13.73 -15.08
C GLY A 89 -0.42 13.56 -14.87
N GLU A 90 0.15 12.41 -14.47
CA GLU A 90 1.62 12.27 -14.41
C GLU A 90 2.08 10.89 -14.92
N GLN A 91 2.81 10.90 -16.03
CA GLN A 91 3.60 9.78 -16.53
C GLN A 91 5.01 9.87 -15.91
N LYS A 92 5.51 8.73 -15.39
CA LYS A 92 6.92 8.43 -15.04
C LYS A 92 7.66 9.46 -14.18
N ALA A 93 7.70 9.23 -12.86
CA ALA A 93 8.84 9.60 -12.01
C ALA A 93 8.89 8.77 -10.71
N LEU A 94 8.98 7.44 -10.81
CA LEU A 94 9.63 6.66 -9.74
C LEU A 94 11.14 6.74 -9.97
N SER A 95 11.73 7.88 -9.58
CA SER A 95 13.15 8.05 -9.24
C SER A 95 13.34 9.46 -8.68
N GLU A 96 13.99 9.55 -7.51
CA GLU A 96 14.54 10.77 -6.86
C GLU A 96 13.66 11.66 -5.96
N LYS A 97 12.41 11.31 -5.61
CA LYS A 97 11.65 12.06 -4.57
C LYS A 97 11.22 11.28 -3.34
N LEU A 98 12.00 10.25 -2.99
CA LEU A 98 11.95 9.61 -1.66
C LEU A 98 12.47 10.54 -0.53
N ILE A 99 13.01 11.71 -0.87
CA ILE A 99 13.48 12.73 0.08
C ILE A 99 12.43 13.83 0.18
N LEU A 100 11.45 13.65 1.06
CA LEU A 100 10.69 14.74 1.72
C LEU A 100 9.82 14.18 2.86
N ILE A 101 9.63 12.86 2.97
CA ILE A 101 9.13 12.18 4.20
C ILE A 101 10.22 12.15 5.31
N PHE A 102 11.11 13.16 5.36
CA PHE A 102 12.08 13.34 6.44
C PHE A 102 11.80 14.55 7.32
N GLU A 103 10.76 15.36 7.04
CA GLU A 103 10.39 16.51 7.88
C GLU A 103 9.22 16.25 8.86
N TRP A 104 9.06 15.02 9.38
CA TRP A 104 8.14 14.76 10.51
C TRP A 104 8.84 14.09 11.70
N LYS A 105 10.08 14.50 11.98
CA LYS A 105 10.73 14.14 13.24
C LYS A 105 11.20 15.38 13.98
N ARG A 106 10.28 16.27 14.40
CA ARG A 106 10.50 17.23 15.51
C ARG A 106 9.21 17.91 15.98
N GLU A 107 8.36 17.23 16.74
CA GLU A 107 7.58 17.74 17.90
C GLU A 107 7.15 16.47 18.66
N GLY A 108 7.27 16.27 19.96
CA GLY A 108 7.64 17.08 21.10
C GLY A 108 7.27 16.20 22.30
N THR A 109 8.17 16.12 23.26
CA THR A 109 8.12 15.30 24.48
C THR A 109 6.89 15.51 25.37
N GLY A 110 6.31 14.41 25.86
CA GLY A 110 6.10 14.16 27.30
C GLY A 110 4.73 14.47 27.93
N GLU A 111 3.99 13.41 28.29
CA GLU A 111 3.00 13.41 29.41
C GLU A 111 3.11 12.03 30.10
N LYS A 112 3.89 11.93 31.18
CA LYS A 112 3.50 11.95 32.60
C LYS A 112 2.42 10.91 32.97
N PHE A 113 2.90 9.85 33.64
CA PHE A 113 2.11 8.99 34.51
C PHE A 113 1.32 9.83 35.52
N GLY A 114 0.02 9.57 35.61
CA GLY A 114 -0.84 9.91 36.74
C GLY A 114 -1.23 8.64 37.48
#